data_AF-A0A160VGK4-F1
#
_entry.id   AF-A0A160VGK4-F1
#
_cell.length_a   1.000
_cell.length_b   1.000
_cell.length_c   1.000
_cell.angle_alpha   90.00
_cell.angle_beta   90.00
_cell.angle_gamma   90.00
#
_symmetry.space_group_name_H-M   'P 1'
#
loop_
_entity.id
_entity.type
_entity.pdbx_description
1 polymer ?
#
loop_
_entity_poly.entity_id
_entity_poly.type
_entity_poly.pdbx_seq_one_letter_code
_entity_poly.pdbx_strand_id
1 'polypeptide(L)' 'MSLKSFHILFITLSTITVVWFGIWELNQSVFIAMVSFLTGVGLIYYGFRVLKKFRTIS' A
#
# COMPACT_ATOMS: atom_id res chain seq x y z
N MET A 1 -5.52 16.04 12.47
CA MET A 1 -5.83 14.59 12.28
C MET A 1 -5.21 13.81 13.42
N SER A 2 -5.86 12.74 13.90
CA SER A 2 -5.18 11.82 14.81
C SER A 2 -4.06 11.08 14.06
N LEU A 3 -3.00 10.65 14.77
CA LEU A 3 -1.96 9.80 14.19
C LEU A 3 -2.55 8.55 13.50
N LYS A 4 -3.65 7.99 14.03
CA LYS A 4 -4.33 6.83 13.44
C LYS A 4 -4.86 7.16 12.04
N SER A 5 -5.55 8.29 11.90
CA SER A 5 -6.15 8.72 10.62
C SER A 5 -5.08 9.07 9.58
N PHE A 6 -3.99 9.73 10.00
CA PHE A 6 -2.87 10.04 9.11
C PHE A 6 -2.20 8.76 8.60
N HIS A 7 -1.94 7.78 9.48
CA HIS A 7 -1.28 6.53 9.11
C HIS A 7 -2.12 5.70 8.12
N ILE A 8 -3.44 5.65 8.32
CA ILE A 8 -4.36 4.97 7.39
C ILE A 8 -4.35 5.66 6.03
N LEU A 9 -4.44 6.98 5.99
CA LEU A 9 -4.38 7.74 4.73
C LEU A 9 -3.06 7.54 4.00
N PHE A 10 -1.94 7.54 4.73
CA PHE A 10 -0.61 7.29 4.17
C PHE A 10 -0.55 5.92 3.49
N ILE A 11 -0.99 4.85 4.17
CA ILE A 11 -1.00 3.49 3.60
C ILE A 11 -1.87 3.41 2.35
N THR A 12 -3.07 4.01 2.38
CA THR A 12 -3.98 4.04 1.23
C THR A 12 -3.34 4.75 0.04
N LEU A 13 -2.76 5.93 0.27
CA LEU A 13 -2.12 6.73 -0.79
C LEU A 13 -0.90 5.99 -1.35
N SER A 14 -0.04 5.43 -0.50
CA SER A 14 1.11 4.64 -0.92
C SER A 14 0.70 3.42 -1.74
N THR A 15 -0.39 2.74 -1.36
CA THR A 15 -0.91 1.59 -2.11
C THR A 15 -1.36 1.99 -3.52
N ILE A 16 -2.11 3.09 -3.63
CA ILE A 16 -2.57 3.61 -4.93
C ILE A 16 -1.37 3.97 -5.81
N THR A 17 -0.39 4.69 -5.26
CA THR A 17 0.81 5.11 -6.00
C THR A 17 1.62 3.91 -6.50
N VAL A 18 1.81 2.89 -5.66
CA VAL A 18 2.57 1.68 -6.07
C VAL A 18 1.83 0.90 -7.14
N VAL A 19 0.50 0.76 -7.05
CA VAL A 19 -0.27 0.06 -8.09
C VAL A 19 -0.22 0.83 -9.41
N TRP A 20 -0.37 2.16 -9.36
CA TRP A 20 -0.22 3.01 -10.54
C TRP A 20 1.17 2.90 -11.17
N PHE A 21 2.22 2.96 -10.34
CA PHE A 21 3.60 2.82 -10.80
C PHE A 21 3.85 1.44 -11.42
N GLY A 22 3.33 0.37 -10.82
CA GLY A 22 3.42 -0.98 -11.37
C GLY A 22 2.77 -1.11 -12.75
N ILE A 23 1.58 -0.50 -12.95
CA ILE A 23 0.90 -0.48 -14.26
C ILE A 23 1.72 0.29 -15.30
N TRP A 24 2.31 1.42 -14.91
CA TRP A 24 3.15 2.22 -15.80
C TRP A 24 4.43 1.46 -16.21
N GLU A 25 5.05 0.76 -15.26
CA GLU A 25 6.27 -0.03 -15.50
C GLU A 25 6.08 -1.29 -16.33
N LEU A 26 4.84 -1.79 -16.50
CA LEU A 26 4.60 -2.92 -17.40
C LEU A 26 5.08 -2.66 -18.83
N ASN A 27 5.12 -1.39 -19.25
CA ASN A 27 5.58 -0.99 -20.58
C ASN A 27 7.09 -0.70 -20.66
N GLN A 28 7.81 -0.66 -19.54
CA GLN A 28 9.23 -0.28 -19.48
C GLN A 28 10.07 -1.47 -18.98
N SER A 29 9.77 -2.00 -17.81
CA SER A 29 10.42 -3.17 -17.25
C SER A 29 9.46 -4.05 -16.46
N VAL A 30 9.18 -5.23 -17.02
CA VAL A 30 8.34 -6.25 -16.38
C VAL A 30 8.90 -6.68 -15.00
N PHE A 31 10.23 -6.70 -14.83
CA PHE A 31 10.84 -7.03 -13.55
C PHE A 31 10.52 -5.98 -12.48
N ILE A 32 10.63 -4.68 -12.82
CA ILE A 32 10.31 -3.58 -11.89
C ILE A 32 8.81 -3.57 -11.60
N ALA A 33 7.97 -3.80 -12.61
CA ALA A 33 6.53 -3.94 -12.43
C ALA A 33 6.18 -5.08 -11.45
N MET A 34 6.80 -6.26 -11.58
CA MET A 34 6.60 -7.38 -10.64
C MET A 34 6.98 -7.01 -9.21
N VAL A 35 8.13 -6.37 -9.00
CA VAL A 35 8.57 -5.91 -7.67
C VAL A 35 7.59 -4.88 -7.10
N SER A 36 7.10 -3.98 -7.95
CA SER A 36 6.10 -2.98 -7.57
C SER A 36 4.78 -3.60 -7.14
N PHE A 37 4.26 -4.58 -7.90
CA PHE A 37 3.06 -5.32 -7.49
C PHE A 37 3.28 -6.13 -6.20
N LEU A 38 4.45 -6.75 -6.02
CA LEU A 38 4.79 -7.48 -4.80
C LEU A 38 4.79 -6.57 -3.57
N THR A 39 5.37 -5.38 -3.70
CA THR A 39 5.35 -4.36 -2.65
C THR A 39 3.94 -3.82 -2.41
N GLY A 40 3.11 -3.70 -3.45
CA GLY A 40 1.70 -3.34 -3.34
C GLY A 40 0.89 -4.34 -2.53
N VAL A 41 1.05 -5.64 -2.81
CA VAL A 41 0.42 -6.71 -2.00
C VAL A 41 0.89 -6.64 -0.55
N GLY A 42 2.19 -6.40 -0.31
CA GLY A 42 2.73 -6.21 1.03
C GLY A 42 2.10 -5.02 1.78
N LEU A 43 1.90 -3.89 1.08
CA LEU A 43 1.22 -2.69 1.59
C LEU A 43 -0.24 -2.96 1.93
N ILE A 44 -0.97 -3.70 1.10
CA ILE A 44 -2.35 -4.10 1.36
C ILE A 44 -2.43 -4.97 2.62
N TYR A 45 -1.57 -6.00 2.71
CA TYR A 45 -1.50 -6.86 3.89
C TYR A 45 -1.18 -6.09 5.17
N TYR A 46 -0.19 -5.19 5.11
CA TYR A 46 0.16 -4.30 6.21
C TYR A 46 -1.03 -3.39 6.59
N GLY A 47 -1.71 -2.81 5.61
CA GLY A 47 -2.91 -1.98 5.82
C GLY A 47 -4.01 -2.72 6.58
N PHE A 48 -4.34 -3.95 6.18
CA PHE A 48 -5.30 -4.79 6.92
C PHE A 48 -4.87 -5.05 8.36
N ARG A 49 -3.58 -5.32 8.58
CA ARG A 49 -3.03 -5.57 9.93
C ARG A 49 -3.12 -4.31 10.81
N VAL A 50 -2.85 -3.15 10.25
CA VAL A 50 -2.96 -1.84 10.92
C VAL A 50 -4.42 -1.52 11.26
N LEU A 51 -5.35 -1.73 10.32
CA LEU A 51 -6.79 -1.55 10.57
C LEU A 51 -7.28 -2.47 11.69
N LYS A 52 -6.89 -3.75 11.66
CA LYS A 52 -7.23 -4.71 12.72
C LYS A 52 -6.68 -4.26 14.08
N LYS A 53 -5.41 -3.83 14.13
CA LYS A 53 -4.77 -3.32 15.35
C LYS A 53 -5.51 -2.11 15.92
N PHE A 54 -5.90 -1.16 15.09
CA PHE A 54 -6.65 0.00 15.56
C PHE A 54 -8.07 -0.34 16.02
N ARG A 55 -8.69 -1.38 15.45
CA ARG A 55 -10.02 -1.85 15.85
C ARG A 55 -10.00 -2.63 17.18
N THR A 56 -8.91 -3.33 17.49
CA THR A 56 -8.76 -4.09 18.76
C THR A 56 -8.34 -3.20 19.93
N ILE A 57 -7.74 -2.03 19.67
CA ILE A 57 -7.33 -1.05 20.69
C ILE A 57 -8.41 0.05 20.84
N SER A 58 -9.60 -0.15 20.27
CA SER A 58 -10.77 0.72 20.45
C SER A 58 -11.77 0.05 21.37
#